data_AF-A0A956RJD8-F1
#
_entry.id   AF-A0A956RJD8-F1
#
_cell.length_a   1.000
_cell.length_b   1.000
_cell.length_c   1.000
_cell.angle_alpha   90.00
_cell.angle_beta   90.00
_cell.angle_gamma   90.00
#
_symmetry.space_group_name_H-M   'P 1'
#
loop_
_entity.id
_entity.type
_entity.pdbx_description
1 polymer ?
#
loop_
_entity_poly.entity_id
_entity_poly.type
_entity_poly.pdbx_seq_one_letter_code
_entity_poly.pdbx_strand_id
1 'polypeptide(L)'
;MSRRLDWRPYDDDPIARATGISFNREPAGELRAPASALRVYAWHIDHDERPVCFVDADTLARARAIADGVPGNCGYNVDYASVHDDRGQQVYSGRPW
;
A
#
# COMPACT_ATOMS: atom_id res chain seq x y z
N MET A 1 -3.56 32.04 -13.97
CA MET A 1 -3.70 31.75 -12.53
C MET A 1 -4.02 30.27 -12.38
N SER A 2 -3.02 29.44 -12.10
CA SER A 2 -3.24 27.99 -11.91
C SER A 2 -3.70 27.76 -10.47
N ARG A 3 -4.92 27.23 -10.29
CA ARG A 3 -5.42 26.79 -8.98
C ARG A 3 -4.49 25.68 -8.51
N ARG A 4 -3.66 25.95 -7.50
CA ARG A 4 -2.97 24.90 -6.75
C ARG A 4 -4.07 23.98 -6.23
N LEU A 5 -4.05 22.74 -6.70
CA LEU A 5 -4.83 21.67 -6.10
C LEU A 5 -4.26 21.51 -4.69
N ASP A 6 -4.96 22.03 -3.69
CA ASP A 6 -4.63 21.83 -2.28
C ASP A 6 -4.94 20.37 -1.94
N TRP A 7 -4.04 19.47 -2.32
CA TRP A 7 -4.06 18.09 -1.87
C TRP A 7 -3.82 18.08 -0.37
N ARG A 8 -4.88 18.04 0.43
CA ARG A 8 -4.75 17.78 1.86
C ARG A 8 -4.23 16.35 2.06
N PRO A 9 -3.29 16.10 2.99
CA PRO A 9 -2.98 14.76 3.44
C PRO A 9 -4.25 14.09 4.00
N TYR A 10 -4.51 12.84 3.59
CA TYR A 10 -5.48 11.96 4.24
C TYR A 10 -4.82 11.33 5.48
N ASP A 11 -3.59 11.72 5.82
CA ASP A 11 -2.90 11.36 7.07
C ASP A 11 -3.62 11.89 8.32
N ASP A 12 -4.67 12.71 8.13
CA ASP A 12 -5.64 13.08 9.16
C ASP A 12 -6.78 12.04 9.31
N ASP A 13 -6.81 10.97 8.51
CA ASP A 13 -7.71 9.83 8.68
C ASP A 13 -7.35 9.08 9.97
N PRO A 14 -8.27 8.96 10.94
CA PRO A 14 -8.02 8.28 12.20
C PRO A 14 -7.56 6.82 12.06
N ILE A 15 -7.97 6.13 10.98
CA ILE A 15 -7.64 4.73 10.71
C ILE A 15 -6.19 4.62 10.24
N ALA A 16 -5.76 5.48 9.31
CA ALA A 16 -4.37 5.54 8.86
C ALA A 16 -3.41 5.80 10.04
N ARG A 17 -3.77 6.73 10.92
CA ARG A 17 -2.98 7.03 12.14
C ARG A 17 -2.93 5.86 13.12
N ALA A 18 -4.02 5.12 13.30
CA ALA A 18 -4.08 4.00 14.23
C ALA A 18 -3.33 2.75 13.72
N THR A 19 -3.28 2.56 12.41
CA THR A 19 -2.77 1.33 11.77
C THR A 19 -1.37 1.48 11.17
N GLY A 20 -0.89 2.71 10.97
CA GLY A 20 0.38 2.98 10.29
C GLY A 20 0.32 2.77 8.76
N ILE A 21 -0.88 2.66 8.21
CA ILE A 21 -1.12 2.50 6.78
C ILE A 21 -1.01 3.86 6.08
N SER A 22 -0.28 3.91 4.97
CA SER A 22 -0.20 5.11 4.11
C SER A 22 -1.08 4.93 2.88
N PHE A 23 -1.91 5.89 2.54
CA PHE A 23 -2.60 5.86 1.23
C PHE A 23 -1.60 6.08 0.10
N ASN A 24 -1.76 5.34 -0.98
CA ASN A 24 -0.87 5.48 -2.12
C ASN A 24 -1.17 6.79 -2.86
N ARG A 25 -0.20 7.71 -2.81
CA ARG A 25 -0.22 8.99 -3.54
C ARG A 25 0.96 9.11 -4.49
N GLU A 26 1.68 8.02 -4.70
CA GLU A 26 2.86 8.01 -5.55
C GLU A 26 2.44 8.39 -6.99
N PRO A 27 3.26 9.16 -7.72
CA PRO A 27 3.00 9.49 -9.12
C PRO A 27 2.75 8.24 -9.96
N ALA A 28 2.14 8.43 -11.15
CA ALA A 28 2.08 7.34 -12.12
C ALA A 28 3.47 6.79 -12.38
N GLY A 29 3.65 5.48 -12.30
CA GLY A 29 4.95 4.87 -12.48
C GLY A 29 5.10 3.56 -11.73
N GLU A 30 6.35 3.13 -11.67
CA GLU A 30 6.73 1.86 -11.06
C GLU A 30 6.56 1.90 -9.54
N LEU A 31 5.90 0.88 -9.01
CA LEU A 31 5.72 0.68 -7.58
C LEU A 31 7.01 0.14 -6.99
N ARG A 32 7.61 0.89 -6.06
CA ARG A 32 8.89 0.51 -5.44
C ARG A 32 8.85 0.76 -3.94
N ALA A 33 9.48 -0.12 -3.18
CA ALA A 33 9.75 0.13 -1.78
C ALA A 33 10.89 1.15 -1.61
N PRO A 34 11.00 1.81 -0.45
CA PRO A 34 12.21 2.52 -0.07
C PRO A 34 13.43 1.59 -0.06
N ALA A 35 14.61 2.16 -0.24
CA ALA A 35 15.86 1.40 -0.23
C ALA A 35 15.98 0.55 1.05
N SER A 36 16.33 -0.73 0.89
CA SER A 36 16.43 -1.70 2.00
C SER A 36 15.12 -1.98 2.76
N ALA A 37 13.96 -1.67 2.18
CA ALA A 37 12.65 -2.02 2.72
C ALA A 37 11.85 -2.90 1.73
N LEU A 38 10.75 -3.44 2.23
CA LEU A 38 9.70 -4.05 1.43
C LEU A 38 8.43 -3.24 1.59
N ARG A 39 7.67 -3.08 0.52
CA ARG A 39 6.40 -2.37 0.54
C ARG A 39 5.27 -3.33 0.25
N VAL A 40 4.34 -3.43 1.20
CA VAL A 40 3.08 -4.15 1.03
C VAL A 40 2.07 -3.17 0.45
N TYR A 41 1.54 -3.48 -0.72
CA TYR A 41 0.49 -2.72 -1.39
C TYR A 41 -0.84 -3.47 -1.26
N ALA A 42 -1.92 -2.77 -0.91
CA ALA A 42 -3.27 -3.33 -0.91
C ALA A 42 -4.07 -2.80 -2.10
N TRP A 43 -4.88 -3.66 -2.69
CA TRP A 43 -5.51 -3.44 -4.00
C TRP A 43 -7.02 -3.62 -3.92
N HIS A 44 -7.74 -2.92 -4.79
CA HIS A 44 -9.08 -3.33 -5.20
C HIS A 44 -9.03 -3.90 -6.62
N ILE A 45 -9.73 -5.00 -6.89
CA ILE A 45 -9.77 -5.70 -8.18
C ILE A 45 -10.56 -4.92 -9.23
N ASP A 46 -11.42 -4.00 -8.80
CA ASP A 46 -12.19 -3.10 -9.67
C ASP A 46 -11.47 -1.77 -9.97
N HIS A 47 -10.38 -1.45 -9.25
CA HIS A 47 -9.52 -0.29 -9.49
C HIS A 47 -8.19 -0.69 -10.13
N ASP A 48 -8.28 -1.10 -11.40
CA ASP A 48 -7.26 -1.83 -12.17
C ASP A 48 -5.99 -1.04 -12.56
N GLU A 49 -5.62 0.02 -11.84
CA GLU A 49 -4.41 0.78 -12.15
C GLU A 49 -3.47 0.97 -10.97
N ARG A 50 -3.97 0.99 -9.71
CA ARG A 50 -3.12 1.35 -8.56
C ARG A 50 -3.53 0.71 -7.23
N PRO A 51 -2.54 0.45 -6.36
CA PRO A 51 -2.85 0.08 -4.99
C PRO A 51 -3.39 1.29 -4.25
N VAL A 52 -4.31 1.02 -3.33
CA VAL A 52 -5.06 2.00 -2.54
C VAL A 52 -4.19 2.55 -1.44
N CYS A 53 -3.45 1.67 -0.79
CA CYS A 53 -2.60 1.98 0.34
C CYS A 53 -1.39 1.04 0.38
N PHE A 54 -0.44 1.40 1.23
CA PHE A 54 0.76 0.63 1.45
C PHE A 54 1.26 0.71 2.89
N VAL A 55 2.07 -0.29 3.25
CA VAL A 55 2.81 -0.37 4.51
C VAL A 55 4.22 -0.85 4.21
N ASP A 56 5.22 -0.19 4.78
CA ASP A 56 6.60 -0.62 4.69
C ASP A 56 6.95 -1.62 5.79
N ALA A 57 7.75 -2.61 5.44
CA ALA A 57 8.23 -3.67 6.32
C ALA A 57 9.75 -3.85 6.15
N ASP A 58 10.41 -4.17 7.25
CA ASP A 58 11.86 -4.39 7.34
C ASP A 58 12.29 -5.81 6.94
N THR A 59 11.35 -6.75 6.92
CA THR A 59 11.61 -8.17 6.65
C THR A 59 10.51 -8.80 5.81
N LEU A 60 10.89 -9.79 5.00
CA LEU A 60 9.92 -10.54 4.17
C LEU A 60 8.90 -11.29 5.01
N ALA A 61 9.30 -11.83 6.16
CA ALA A 61 8.39 -12.52 7.07
C ALA A 61 7.29 -11.57 7.59
N ARG A 62 7.66 -10.36 8.01
CA ARG A 62 6.71 -9.33 8.43
C ARG A 62 5.83 -8.88 7.26
N ALA A 63 6.41 -8.63 6.09
CA ALA A 63 5.67 -8.20 4.91
C ALA A 63 4.59 -9.21 4.50
N ARG A 64 4.92 -10.52 4.54
CA ARG A 64 3.95 -11.61 4.29
C ARG A 64 2.84 -11.64 5.33
N ALA A 65 3.19 -11.58 6.61
CA ALA A 65 2.19 -11.57 7.68
C ALA A 65 1.23 -10.38 7.57
N ILE A 66 1.73 -9.20 7.16
CA ILE A 66 0.88 -8.04 6.86
C ILE A 66 -0.02 -8.35 5.67
N ALA A 67 0.54 -8.77 4.52
CA ALA A 67 -0.20 -9.05 3.30
C ALA A 67 -1.31 -10.09 3.49
N ASP A 68 -1.06 -11.15 4.26
CA ASP A 68 -2.03 -12.20 4.58
C ASP A 68 -3.11 -11.73 5.58
N GLY A 69 -2.79 -10.72 6.39
CA GLY A 69 -3.70 -10.13 7.37
C GLY A 69 -4.47 -8.91 6.86
N VAL A 70 -4.24 -8.47 5.62
CA VAL A 70 -4.80 -7.24 5.06
C VAL A 70 -6.33 -7.14 5.20
N PRO A 71 -7.16 -8.16 4.90
CA PRO A 71 -8.62 -8.06 5.07
C PRO A 71 -9.05 -7.75 6.50
N GLY A 72 -8.31 -8.26 7.49
CA GLY A 72 -8.60 -8.02 8.91
C GLY A 72 -8.03 -6.72 9.46
N ASN A 73 -7.01 -6.15 8.81
CA ASN A 73 -6.23 -5.02 9.33
C ASN A 73 -6.48 -3.70 8.60
N CYS A 74 -6.93 -3.73 7.34
CA CYS A 74 -7.02 -2.53 6.52
C CYS A 74 -8.28 -1.70 6.82
N GLY A 75 -9.36 -2.29 7.34
CA GLY A 75 -10.61 -1.58 7.60
C GLY A 75 -11.37 -1.11 6.34
N TYR A 76 -10.86 -1.45 5.15
CA TYR A 76 -11.41 -1.15 3.82
C TYR A 76 -11.61 -2.44 3.01
N ASN A 77 -12.45 -2.43 1.98
CA ASN A 77 -12.81 -3.59 1.14
C ASN A 77 -11.70 -4.03 0.17
N VAL A 78 -10.49 -4.27 0.64
CA VAL A 78 -9.35 -4.65 -0.22
C VAL A 78 -9.45 -6.11 -0.69
N ASP A 79 -9.20 -6.33 -1.98
CA ASP A 79 -9.38 -7.63 -2.64
C ASP A 79 -8.12 -8.50 -2.58
N TYR A 80 -6.93 -7.91 -2.53
CA TYR A 80 -5.68 -8.64 -2.30
C TYR A 80 -4.55 -7.70 -1.90
N ALA A 81 -3.39 -8.28 -1.57
CA ALA A 81 -2.17 -7.55 -1.28
C ALA A 81 -0.96 -8.13 -2.04
N SER A 82 0.00 -7.29 -2.39
CA SER A 82 1.28 -7.71 -2.98
C SER A 82 2.45 -7.03 -2.27
N VAL A 83 3.62 -7.66 -2.31
CA VAL A 83 4.85 -7.12 -1.69
C VAL A 83 5.88 -6.87 -2.76
N HIS A 84 6.46 -5.67 -2.73
CA HIS A 84 7.45 -5.20 -3.69
C HIS A 84 8.74 -4.81 -2.99
N ASP A 85 9.87 -4.98 -3.66
CA ASP A 85 11.18 -4.54 -3.19
C ASP A 85 11.55 -3.14 -3.74
N ASP A 86 12.77 -2.68 -3.43
CA ASP A 86 13.28 -1.38 -3.88
C ASP A 86 13.64 -1.32 -5.37
N ARG A 87 13.60 -2.47 -6.06
CA ARG A 87 13.75 -2.60 -7.51
C ARG A 87 12.40 -2.68 -8.23
N GLY A 88 11.30 -2.56 -7.49
CA GLY A 88 9.94 -2.69 -8.01
C GLY A 88 9.58 -4.12 -8.41
N GLN A 89 10.34 -5.11 -7.95
CA GLN A 89 10.00 -6.51 -8.17
C GLN A 89 8.96 -6.94 -7.14
N GLN A 90 7.87 -7.51 -7.63
CA GLN A 90 6.94 -8.20 -6.78
C GLN A 90 7.58 -9.50 -6.25
N VAL A 91 7.77 -9.57 -4.93
CA VAL A 91 8.38 -10.72 -4.24
C VAL A 91 7.36 -11.60 -3.51
N TYR A 92 6.12 -11.13 -3.38
CA TYR A 92 5.00 -11.91 -2.83
C TYR A 92 3.65 -11.40 -3.36
N SER A 93 2.68 -12.31 -3.44
CA SER A 93 1.27 -11.99 -3.63
C SER A 93 0.45 -12.77 -2.61
N GLY A 94 -0.35 -12.06 -1.83
CA GLY A 94 -1.46 -12.67 -1.10
C GLY A 94 -2.49 -13.20 -2.10
N ARG A 95 -3.32 -14.14 -1.65
CA ARG A 95 -4.45 -14.63 -2.44
C ARG A 95 -5.53 -13.54 -2.52
N PRO A 96 -6.29 -13.47 -3.63
CA PRO A 96 -7.52 -12.70 -3.65
C PRO A 96 -8.51 -13.23 -2.62
N TRP A 97 -9.27 -12.32 -2.00
CA TRP A 97 -10.23 -12.59 -0.94
C TRP A 97 -11.67 -12.56 -1.44
#